data_AF-A0A160THX7-F1
#
_entry.id   AF-A0A160THX7-F1
#
_cell.length_a   1.000
_cell.length_b   1.000
_cell.length_c   1.000
_cell.angle_alpha   90.00
_cell.angle_beta   90.00
_cell.angle_gamma   90.00
#
_symmetry.space_group_name_H-M   'P 1'
#
loop_
_entity.id
_entity.type
_entity.pdbx_description
1 polymer ?
#
loop_
_entity_poly.entity_id
_entity_poly.type
_entity_poly.pdbx_seq_one_letter_code
_entity_poly.pdbx_strand_id
1 'polypeptide(L)'
;MLPVAQICAASALGASAATMQDLVLPRMRGTATGTFFIGTTLLGLAMGPYLAGRVSTLTGSLSVGVLSLLLTVPITLAAGIAAYRLVPKAEASRETWAREAGEAI
;
A
#
# COMPACT_ATOMS: atom_id res chain seq x y z
N MET A 1 5.61 -22.85 -9.61
CA MET A 1 5.45 -21.43 -10.00
C MET A 1 4.66 -20.62 -8.96
N LEU A 2 3.64 -21.19 -8.31
CA LEU A 2 2.89 -20.56 -7.20
C LEU A 2 3.73 -20.00 -6.01
N PRO A 3 4.78 -20.69 -5.48
CA PRO A 3 5.48 -20.20 -4.29
C PRO A 3 6.28 -18.92 -4.55
N VAL A 4 6.92 -18.80 -5.72
CA VAL A 4 7.70 -17.60 -6.08
C VAL A 4 6.78 -16.37 -6.20
N ALA A 5 5.62 -16.54 -6.84
CA ALA A 5 4.64 -15.45 -6.96
C ALA A 5 4.13 -14.97 -5.58
N GLN A 6 3.88 -15.90 -4.65
CA GLN A 6 3.46 -15.58 -3.28
C GLN A 6 4.57 -14.89 -2.47
N ILE A 7 5.83 -15.33 -2.61
CA ILE A 7 6.97 -14.69 -1.94
C ILE A 7 7.15 -13.25 -2.46
N CYS A 8 7.09 -13.05 -3.78
CA CYS A 8 7.17 -11.71 -4.37
C CYS A 8 6.02 -10.82 -3.86
N ALA A 9 4.78 -11.32 -3.86
CA ALA A 9 3.63 -10.57 -3.35
C ALA A 9 3.76 -10.22 -1.86
N ALA A 10 4.21 -11.15 -1.01
CA ALA A 10 4.38 -10.93 0.42
C ALA A 10 5.52 -9.93 0.72
N SER A 11 6.59 -9.93 -0.08
CA SER A 11 7.76 -9.05 0.13
C SER A 11 7.42 -7.57 0.01
N ALA A 12 6.46 -7.21 -0.86
CA ALA A 12 6.04 -5.83 -1.09
C ALA A 12 5.44 -5.19 0.18
N LEU A 13 4.70 -5.97 0.97
CA LEU A 13 4.03 -5.47 2.17
C LEU A 13 5.03 -5.16 3.28
N GLY A 14 6.04 -6.02 3.46
CA GLY A 14 7.13 -5.82 4.40
C GLY A 14 8.01 -4.62 4.03
N ALA A 15 8.38 -4.49 2.75
CA ALA A 15 9.13 -3.34 2.27
C ALA A 15 8.36 -2.02 2.48
N SER A 16 7.07 -1.99 2.17
CA SER A 16 6.22 -0.81 2.38
C SER A 16 6.14 -0.39 3.84
N ALA A 17 6.03 -1.37 4.76
CA ALA A 17 6.01 -1.11 6.19
C ALA A 17 7.34 -0.52 6.68
N ALA A 18 8.48 -1.04 6.21
CA ALA A 18 9.80 -0.50 6.54
C ALA A 18 9.98 0.94 6.01
N THR A 19 9.69 1.18 4.73
CA THR A 19 9.79 2.51 4.12
C THR A 19 8.96 3.55 4.85
N MET A 20 7.75 3.21 5.30
CA MET A 20 6.97 4.15 6.10
C MET A 20 7.68 4.58 7.38
N GLN A 21 8.35 3.66 8.08
CA GLN A 21 9.07 3.97 9.32
C GLN A 21 10.31 4.83 9.07
N ASP A 22 10.93 4.68 7.90
CA ASP A 22 12.08 5.48 7.48
C ASP A 22 11.67 6.90 7.08
N LEU A 23 10.44 7.09 6.59
CA LEU A 23 9.93 8.41 6.19
C LEU A 23 9.45 9.29 7.35
N VAL A 24 9.39 8.77 8.58
CA VAL A 24 8.86 9.51 9.75
C VAL A 24 9.87 9.59 10.89
N LEU A 25 9.71 10.59 11.75
CA LEU A 25 10.51 10.72 12.96
C LEU A 25 10.13 9.66 14.01
N PRO A 26 11.04 9.27 14.92
CA PRO A 26 10.79 8.18 15.88
C PRO A 26 9.50 8.32 16.69
N ARG A 27 9.12 9.54 17.09
CA ARG A 27 7.87 9.80 17.85
C ARG A 27 6.59 9.65 17.02
N MET A 28 6.67 9.69 15.70
CA MET A 28 5.53 9.60 14.77
C MET A 28 5.28 8.17 14.27
N ARG A 29 6.16 7.22 14.63
CA ARG A 29 6.06 5.82 14.17
C ARG A 29 4.76 5.14 14.56
N GLY A 30 4.19 5.50 15.72
CA GLY A 30 2.89 4.98 16.17
C GLY A 30 1.74 5.39 15.26
N THR A 31 1.61 6.69 14.96
CA THR A 31 0.55 7.21 14.09
C THR A 31 0.74 6.75 12.65
N ALA A 32 1.98 6.73 12.15
CA ALA A 32 2.31 6.21 10.82
C ALA A 32 1.84 4.75 10.66
N THR A 33 2.21 3.87 11.59
CA THR A 33 1.78 2.46 11.58
C THR A 33 0.26 2.33 11.62
N GLY A 34 -0.42 3.14 12.44
CA GLY A 34 -1.88 3.18 12.49
C GLY A 34 -2.50 3.52 11.12
N THR A 35 -2.00 4.56 10.47
CA THR A 35 -2.45 4.95 9.12
C THR A 35 -2.17 3.84 8.10
N PHE A 36 -1.01 3.18 8.18
CA PHE A 36 -0.70 2.01 7.32
C PHE A 36 -1.76 0.93 7.44
N PHE A 37 -2.05 0.51 8.68
CA PHE A 37 -2.98 -0.59 8.94
C PHE A 37 -4.41 -0.23 8.56
N ILE A 38 -4.84 1.00 8.79
CA ILE A 38 -6.13 1.48 8.29
C ILE A 38 -6.17 1.33 6.75
N GLY A 39 -5.13 1.79 6.06
CA GLY A 39 -5.01 1.68 4.61
C GLY A 39 -5.04 0.22 4.12
N THR A 40 -4.16 -0.64 4.63
CA THR A 40 -4.05 -2.03 4.18
C THR A 40 -5.29 -2.86 4.53
N THR A 41 -5.94 -2.56 5.65
CA THR A 41 -7.14 -3.28 6.08
C THR A 41 -8.36 -2.84 5.26
N LEU A 42 -8.61 -1.54 5.13
CA LEU A 42 -9.78 -1.04 4.40
C LEU A 42 -9.65 -1.23 2.89
N LEU A 43 -8.51 -0.85 2.30
CA LEU A 43 -8.32 -0.95 0.85
C LEU A 43 -7.93 -2.35 0.40
N GLY A 44 -7.16 -3.09 1.20
CA GLY A 44 -6.75 -4.45 0.87
C GLY A 44 -7.81 -5.47 1.26
N LEU A 45 -7.97 -5.69 2.56
CA LEU A 45 -8.79 -6.78 3.09
C LEU A 45 -10.29 -6.55 2.92
N ALA A 46 -10.80 -5.32 2.99
CA ALA A 46 -12.22 -5.06 2.88
C ALA A 46 -12.67 -4.85 1.42
N MET A 47 -12.01 -3.98 0.66
CA MET A 47 -12.44 -3.70 -0.72
C MET A 47 -12.23 -4.88 -1.68
N GLY A 48 -11.17 -5.68 -1.54
CA GLY A 48 -10.89 -6.80 -2.44
C GLY A 48 -12.03 -7.84 -2.49
N PRO A 49 -12.38 -8.48 -1.37
CA PRO A 49 -13.51 -9.42 -1.31
C PRO A 49 -14.85 -8.78 -1.67
N TYR A 50 -15.08 -7.52 -1.27
CA TYR A 50 -16.29 -6.80 -1.64
C TYR A 50 -16.43 -6.66 -3.16
N LEU A 51 -15.39 -6.20 -3.87
CA LEU A 51 -15.44 -6.04 -5.33
C LEU A 51 -15.62 -7.37 -6.05
N ALA A 52 -14.88 -8.41 -5.64
CA ALA A 52 -15.04 -9.75 -6.21
C ALA A 52 -16.46 -10.29 -6.03
N GLY A 53 -17.03 -10.13 -4.83
CA GLY A 53 -18.41 -10.51 -4.54
C GLY A 53 -19.43 -9.71 -5.36
N ARG A 54 -19.28 -8.38 -5.42
CA ARG A 54 -20.17 -7.50 -6.19
C ARG A 54 -20.18 -7.84 -7.68
N VAL A 55 -18.99 -8.00 -8.28
CA VAL A 55 -18.88 -8.38 -9.69
C VAL A 55 -19.45 -9.78 -9.90
N SER A 56 -19.18 -10.74 -9.00
CA SER A 56 -19.79 -12.07 -9.08
C SER A 56 -21.32 -12.03 -9.04
N THR A 57 -21.94 -11.17 -8.23
CA THR A 57 -23.40 -11.02 -8.18
C THR A 57 -23.95 -10.39 -9.47
N LEU A 58 -23.25 -9.41 -10.04
CA LEU A 58 -23.68 -8.73 -11.26
C LEU A 58 -23.54 -9.59 -12.51
N THR A 59 -22.52 -10.45 -12.56
CA THR A 59 -22.23 -11.31 -13.73
C THR A 59 -22.78 -12.72 -13.60
N GLY A 60 -23.21 -13.13 -12.40
CA GLY A 60 -23.62 -14.50 -12.10
C GLY A 60 -22.48 -15.51 -12.08
N SER A 61 -21.21 -15.08 -12.09
CA SER A 61 -20.05 -15.96 -12.13
C SER A 61 -18.96 -15.54 -11.14
N LEU A 62 -18.63 -16.46 -10.22
CA LEU A 62 -17.55 -16.28 -9.24
C LEU A 62 -16.19 -16.13 -9.93
N SER A 63 -15.94 -16.89 -11.00
CA SER A 63 -14.70 -16.81 -11.76
C SER A 63 -14.48 -15.41 -12.34
N VAL A 64 -15.54 -14.80 -12.89
CA VAL A 64 -15.47 -13.42 -13.39
C VAL A 64 -15.26 -12.44 -12.24
N GLY A 65 -15.92 -12.65 -11.10
CA GLY A 65 -15.70 -11.88 -9.88
C GLY A 65 -14.24 -11.87 -9.42
N VAL A 66 -13.62 -13.05 -9.31
CA VAL A 66 -12.20 -13.18 -8.91
C VAL A 66 -11.26 -12.58 -9.96
N LEU A 67 -11.48 -12.85 -11.25
CA LEU A 67 -10.63 -12.32 -12.32
C LEU A 67 -10.71 -10.79 -12.43
N SER A 68 -11.85 -10.19 -12.06
CA SER A 68 -12.00 -8.72 -12.07
C SER A 68 -11.02 -8.02 -11.12
N LEU A 69 -10.53 -8.71 -10.08
CA LEU A 69 -9.51 -8.15 -9.19
C LEU A 69 -8.19 -7.87 -9.92
N LEU A 70 -7.91 -8.52 -11.05
CA LEU A 70 -6.74 -8.22 -11.87
C LEU A 70 -6.76 -6.79 -12.44
N LEU A 71 -7.92 -6.11 -12.46
CA LEU A 71 -8.02 -4.69 -12.79
C LEU A 71 -7.24 -3.79 -11.80
N THR A 72 -6.93 -4.28 -10.61
CA THR A 72 -6.11 -3.55 -9.63
C THR A 72 -4.62 -3.54 -9.99
N VAL A 73 -4.15 -4.50 -10.81
CA VAL A 73 -2.74 -4.61 -11.23
C VAL A 73 -2.19 -3.32 -11.84
N PRO A 74 -2.82 -2.67 -12.84
CA PRO A 74 -2.30 -1.42 -13.39
C PRO A 74 -2.24 -0.29 -12.34
N ILE A 75 -3.18 -0.25 -11.40
CA ILE A 75 -3.19 0.74 -10.31
C ILE A 75 -1.99 0.51 -9.39
N THR A 76 -1.74 -0.74 -9.00
CA THR A 76 -0.59 -1.12 -8.17
C THR A 76 0.73 -0.83 -8.89
N LEU A 77 0.83 -1.11 -10.19
CA LEU A 77 2.03 -0.79 -10.98
C LEU A 77 2.27 0.71 -11.06
N ALA A 78 1.24 1.51 -11.34
CA ALA A 78 1.35 2.98 -11.36
C ALA A 78 1.78 3.54 -10.00
N ALA A 79 1.19 3.03 -8.91
CA ALA A 79 1.58 3.39 -7.55
C ALA A 79 3.03 3.00 -7.23
N GLY A 80 3.46 1.81 -7.67
CA GLY A 80 4.86 1.35 -7.52
C GLY A 80 5.84 2.26 -8.27
N ILE A 81 5.55 2.61 -9.53
CA ILE A 81 6.36 3.55 -10.32
C ILE A 81 6.41 4.93 -9.65
N ALA A 82 5.29 5.40 -9.12
CA ALA A 82 5.25 6.65 -8.35
C ALA A 82 6.12 6.55 -7.10
N ALA A 83 6.04 5.46 -6.34
CA ALA A 83 6.85 5.23 -5.15
C ALA A 83 8.35 5.27 -5.44
N TYR A 84 8.81 4.68 -6.55
CA TYR A 84 10.22 4.76 -6.97
C TYR A 84 10.76 6.19 -7.12
N ARG A 85 9.89 7.15 -7.44
CA ARG A 85 10.29 8.57 -7.59
C ARG A 85 9.99 9.41 -6.35
N LEU A 86 8.94 9.08 -5.62
CA LEU A 86 8.46 9.85 -4.49
C LEU A 86 9.20 9.52 -3.20
N VAL A 87 9.56 8.26 -2.98
CA VAL A 87 10.24 7.83 -1.75
C VAL A 87 11.61 8.53 -1.59
N PRO A 88 12.52 8.55 -2.59
CA PRO A 88 13.81 9.23 -2.42
C PRO A 88 13.66 10.74 -2.18
N LYS A 89 12.65 11.37 -2.79
CA LYS A 89 12.35 12.80 -2.57
C LYS A 89 11.83 13.06 -1.17
N ALA A 90 10.97 12.18 -0.66
CA ALA A 90 10.41 12.27 0.67
C ALA A 90 11.49 12.05 1.75
N GLU A 91 12.41 11.11 1.55
CA GLU A 91 13.57 10.91 2.44
C GLU A 91 14.44 12.17 2.53
N ALA A 92 14.77 12.78 1.40
CA ALA A 92 15.57 14.01 1.34
C ALA A 92 14.86 15.23 1.97
N SER A 93 13.53 15.26 1.92
CA SER A 93 12.73 16.39 2.41
C SER A 93 12.23 16.20 3.85
N ARG A 94 12.43 15.02 4.45
CA ARG A 94 11.87 14.63 5.75
C ARG A 94 12.19 15.63 6.86
N GLU A 95 13.45 16.01 6.98
CA GLU A 95 13.89 16.97 8.01
C GLU A 95 13.38 18.38 7.74
N THR A 96 13.34 18.79 6.48
CA THR A 96 12.79 20.09 6.05
C THR A 96 11.32 20.21 6.43
N TRP A 97 10.50 19.20 6.08
CA TRP A 97 9.07 19.18 6.43
C TRP A 97 8.84 19.16 7.93
N ALA A 98 9.70 18.45 8.67
CA ALA A 98 9.56 18.41 10.11
C ALA A 98 9.96 19.76 10.75
N ARG A 99 10.99 20.46 10.25
CA ARG A 99 11.28 21.85 10.70
C ARG A 99 10.14 22.80 10.34
N GLU A 100 9.57 22.69 9.14
CA GLU A 100 8.40 23.48 8.72
C GLU A 100 7.18 23.21 9.61
N ALA A 101 7.01 21.97 10.09
CA ALA A 101 6.00 21.59 11.07
C ALA A 101 6.30 22.07 12.50
N GLY A 102 7.41 22.79 12.71
CA GLY A 102 7.79 23.36 14.01
C GLY A 102 8.52 22.38 14.94
N GLU A 103 9.07 21.29 14.42
CA GLU A 103 9.76 20.29 15.22
C GLU A 103 11.16 20.76 15.63
N ALA A 104 11.54 20.46 16.87
CA ALA A 104 12.86 20.79 17.43
C ALA A 104 13.92 19.76 16.98
N ILE A 105 14.38 19.89 15.74
CA ILE A 105 15.37 19.04 15.05
C ILE A 105 16.45 19.87 14.35
#